data_AF-A0A9X1MH21-F1
#
_entry.id   AF-A0A9X1MH21-F1
#
_cell.length_a   1.000
_cell.length_b   1.000
_cell.length_c   1.000
_cell.angle_alpha   90.00
_cell.angle_beta   90.00
_cell.angle_gamma   90.00
#
_symmetry.space_group_name_H-M   'P 1'
#
loop_
_entity.id
_entity.type
_entity.pdbx_description
1 polymer ?
#
loop_
_entity_poly.entity_id
_entity_poly.type
_entity_poly.pdbx_seq_one_letter_code
_entity_poly.pdbx_strand_id
1 'polypeptide(L)'
;MTTEFAPRQPAGVPVGGQFVGAVHAESPVRLFDRGDGTFLKPSPSATAEHCIDFWSRIEVPDEIIDQVHEAYAVSRNEEITRRLNEEMTAWAQKWKAEHETPKRQRELEAFQARYTEEFNAHQESIKPRIYSERPNGIGKYDARQLVRAAQMHRHRPREHKFEGQAEKVLNHQIELFDETLTVQQIEEKYRLSEVVHAMDSIFPPKPNPEVQAALDYLGRINENLVINRQEMTY
;
A
#
# COMPACT_ATOMS: atom_id res chain seq x y z
N MET A 1 1.10 -65.74 -21.64
CA MET A 1 1.26 -65.89 -20.18
C MET A 1 1.66 -64.53 -19.63
N THR A 2 0.77 -63.95 -18.83
CA THR A 2 0.84 -62.67 -18.14
C THR A 2 1.38 -62.87 -16.73
N THR A 3 2.34 -62.05 -16.29
CA THR A 3 2.68 -61.77 -14.88
C THR A 3 3.50 -60.47 -14.88
N GLU A 4 2.90 -59.29 -14.72
CA GLU A 4 2.60 -58.65 -13.43
C GLU A 4 3.78 -58.70 -12.45
N PHE A 5 4.54 -57.60 -12.35
CA PHE A 5 5.38 -57.30 -11.21
C PHE A 5 4.91 -55.99 -10.59
N ALA A 6 4.11 -56.11 -9.53
CA ALA A 6 3.95 -55.14 -8.46
C ALA A 6 4.00 -55.92 -7.13
N PRO A 7 4.14 -55.31 -5.96
CA PRO A 7 5.09 -54.29 -5.50
C PRO A 7 5.75 -54.73 -4.14
N ARG A 8 6.69 -53.96 -3.57
CA ARG A 8 6.97 -53.98 -2.11
C ARG A 8 7.26 -52.56 -1.59
N GLN A 9 6.27 -51.96 -0.94
CA GLN A 9 6.50 -50.94 0.09
C GLN A 9 7.33 -51.55 1.24
N PRO A 10 8.10 -50.74 1.98
CA PRO A 10 8.20 -50.91 3.43
C PRO A 10 7.18 -50.00 4.13
N ALA A 11 6.57 -50.58 5.17
CA ALA A 11 5.51 -50.03 6.00
C ALA A 11 6.02 -48.97 7.00
N GLY A 12 5.08 -48.25 7.62
CA GLY A 12 5.27 -47.08 8.50
C GLY A 12 6.23 -47.29 9.68
N VAL A 13 6.65 -46.23 10.38
CA VAL A 13 5.81 -45.56 11.39
C VAL A 13 5.96 -44.02 11.36
N PRO A 14 4.84 -43.27 11.55
CA PRO A 14 4.80 -41.81 11.69
C PRO A 14 4.94 -41.36 13.15
N VAL A 15 5.58 -40.22 13.44
CA VAL A 15 5.24 -39.35 14.60
C VAL A 15 5.70 -37.91 14.34
N GLY A 16 4.72 -37.01 14.23
CA GLY A 16 4.75 -35.62 14.73
C GLY A 16 6.03 -34.78 14.58
N GLY A 17 6.04 -33.92 13.56
CA GLY A 17 6.83 -32.70 13.54
C GLY A 17 5.95 -31.56 13.00
N GLN A 18 5.56 -30.64 13.87
CA GLN A 18 4.85 -29.39 13.52
C GLN A 18 5.76 -28.49 12.68
N PHE A 19 5.86 -28.79 11.39
CA PHE A 19 6.15 -27.79 10.38
C PHE A 19 5.07 -27.95 9.32
N VAL A 20 3.87 -27.45 9.65
CA VAL A 20 2.94 -27.04 8.61
C VAL A 20 3.58 -25.80 8.00
N GLY A 21 4.52 -25.99 7.06
CA GLY A 21 4.75 -24.97 6.06
C GLY A 21 3.37 -24.71 5.46
N ALA A 22 2.88 -23.48 5.55
CA ALA A 22 1.64 -23.11 4.90
C ALA A 22 1.82 -23.48 3.42
N VAL A 23 1.22 -24.60 3.02
CA VAL A 23 1.23 -25.05 1.64
C VAL A 23 0.31 -24.07 0.93
N HIS A 24 0.88 -22.95 0.51
CA HIS A 24 0.26 -22.08 -0.48
C HIS A 24 0.05 -22.96 -1.70
N ALA A 25 -1.17 -23.46 -1.87
CA ALA A 25 -1.55 -24.17 -3.08
C ALA A 25 -1.24 -23.25 -4.26
N GLU A 26 -0.25 -23.63 -5.07
CA GLU A 26 0.09 -22.95 -6.31
C GLU A 26 -1.18 -22.89 -7.15
N SER A 27 -1.68 -21.68 -7.38
CA SER A 27 -2.85 -21.48 -8.23
C SER A 27 -2.48 -21.91 -9.66
N PRO A 28 -3.26 -22.78 -10.32
CA PRO A 28 -2.97 -23.26 -11.67
C PRO A 28 -3.10 -22.18 -12.75
N VAL A 29 -3.47 -20.95 -12.38
CA VAL A 29 -3.61 -19.82 -13.30
C VAL A 29 -2.44 -18.86 -13.10
N ARG A 30 -1.52 -18.81 -14.06
CA ARG A 30 -0.55 -17.71 -14.18
C ARG A 30 -1.31 -16.48 -14.64
N LEU A 31 -1.52 -15.53 -13.73
CA LEU A 31 -2.33 -14.33 -13.98
C LEU A 31 -1.72 -13.38 -15.04
N PHE A 32 -0.46 -13.59 -15.42
CA PHE A 32 0.28 -12.81 -16.44
C PHE A 32 -0.20 -12.99 -17.87
N ASP A 33 -0.95 -14.05 -18.17
CA ASP A 33 -1.51 -14.24 -19.52
C ASP A 33 -2.73 -13.33 -19.76
N ARG A 34 -3.22 -12.63 -18.72
CA ARG A 34 -4.27 -11.63 -18.84
C ARG A 34 -3.66 -10.22 -18.90
N GLY A 35 -3.35 -9.78 -20.12
CA GLY A 35 -2.97 -8.39 -20.43
C GLY A 35 -4.10 -7.37 -20.27
N ASP A 36 -5.09 -7.64 -19.40
CA ASP A 36 -6.27 -6.79 -19.16
C ASP A 36 -6.28 -6.14 -17.76
N GLY A 37 -5.37 -6.55 -16.85
CA GLY A 37 -5.26 -5.94 -15.53
C GLY A 37 -6.36 -6.31 -14.55
N THR A 38 -7.24 -7.26 -14.91
CA THR A 38 -8.38 -7.66 -14.09
C THR A 38 -7.98 -8.15 -12.69
N PHE A 39 -6.75 -8.66 -12.56
CA PHE A 39 -6.20 -9.12 -11.29
C PHE A 39 -5.85 -7.97 -10.31
N LEU A 40 -5.64 -6.75 -10.80
CA LEU A 40 -5.37 -5.56 -9.97
C LEU A 40 -6.64 -4.89 -9.46
N LYS A 41 -7.80 -5.24 -10.04
CA LYS A 41 -9.10 -4.71 -9.67
C LYS A 41 -10.08 -5.87 -9.46
N PRO A 42 -9.82 -6.74 -8.47
CA PRO A 42 -10.72 -7.84 -8.19
C PRO A 42 -12.08 -7.32 -7.75
N SER A 43 -13.13 -8.12 -8.01
CA SER A 43 -14.45 -7.89 -7.44
C SER A 43 -14.34 -7.75 -5.91
N PRO A 44 -15.13 -6.87 -5.27
CA PRO A 44 -15.10 -6.70 -3.83
C PRO A 44 -15.29 -8.04 -3.11
N SER A 45 -14.37 -8.38 -2.20
CA SER A 45 -14.47 -9.59 -1.40
C SER A 45 -15.58 -9.44 -0.36
N ALA A 46 -16.44 -10.46 -0.24
CA ALA A 46 -17.45 -10.52 0.81
C ALA A 46 -16.87 -10.92 2.17
N THR A 47 -15.75 -11.66 2.18
CA THR A 47 -15.09 -12.15 3.40
C THR A 47 -13.63 -11.71 3.47
N ALA A 48 -13.12 -11.58 4.70
CA ALA A 48 -11.73 -11.25 4.96
C ALA A 48 -10.80 -12.33 4.42
N GLU A 49 -11.15 -13.60 4.63
CA GLU A 49 -10.36 -14.75 4.22
C GLU A 49 -10.16 -14.76 2.70
N HIS A 50 -11.20 -14.45 1.93
CA HIS A 50 -11.08 -14.34 0.46
C HIS A 50 -10.16 -13.20 0.01
N CYS A 51 -10.25 -12.04 0.67
CA CYS A 51 -9.37 -10.90 0.38
C CYS A 51 -7.90 -11.25 0.69
N ILE A 52 -7.65 -11.82 1.87
CA ILE A 52 -6.32 -12.22 2.31
C ILE A 52 -5.75 -13.29 1.38
N ASP A 53 -6.49 -14.38 1.14
CA ASP A 53 -6.01 -15.48 0.30
C ASP A 53 -5.68 -15.03 -1.12
N PHE A 54 -6.51 -14.17 -1.70
CA PHE A 54 -6.29 -13.64 -3.05
C PHE A 54 -5.00 -12.82 -3.12
N TRP A 55 -4.87 -11.79 -2.29
CA TRP A 55 -3.74 -10.87 -2.35
C TRP A 55 -2.44 -11.49 -1.84
N SER A 56 -2.49 -12.46 -0.92
CA SER A 56 -1.29 -13.18 -0.47
C SER A 56 -0.69 -14.06 -1.57
N ARG A 57 -1.52 -14.55 -2.51
CA ARG A 57 -1.10 -15.47 -3.57
C ARG A 57 -0.86 -14.79 -4.90
N ILE A 58 -1.38 -13.58 -5.10
CA ILE A 58 -1.20 -12.85 -6.35
C ILE A 58 0.28 -12.58 -6.57
N GLU A 59 0.76 -12.87 -7.78
CA GLU A 59 2.10 -12.49 -8.17
C GLU A 59 2.10 -11.02 -8.60
N VAL A 60 3.06 -10.25 -8.08
CA VAL A 60 3.18 -8.81 -8.33
C VAL A 60 4.29 -8.61 -9.35
N PRO A 61 4.00 -8.15 -10.58
CA PRO A 61 5.00 -7.84 -11.58
C PRO A 61 6.04 -6.83 -11.09
N ASP A 62 7.28 -6.97 -11.56
CA ASP A 62 8.38 -6.08 -11.18
C ASP A 62 8.13 -4.64 -11.65
N GLU A 63 7.41 -4.45 -12.76
CA GLU A 63 7.03 -3.13 -13.26
C GLU A 63 6.13 -2.37 -12.27
N ILE A 64 5.27 -3.09 -11.52
CA ILE A 64 4.46 -2.48 -10.45
C ILE A 64 5.35 -2.05 -9.31
N ILE A 65 6.31 -2.89 -8.95
CA ILE A 65 7.24 -2.62 -7.86
C ILE A 65 8.00 -1.33 -8.18
N ASP A 66 8.56 -1.22 -9.39
CA ASP A 66 9.30 -0.04 -9.83
C ASP A 66 8.43 1.23 -9.81
N GLN A 67 7.20 1.16 -10.34
CA GLN A 67 6.23 2.26 -10.29
C GLN A 67 5.91 2.70 -8.85
N VAL A 68 5.74 1.74 -7.95
CA VAL A 68 5.45 2.02 -6.54
C VAL A 68 6.66 2.62 -5.83
N HIS A 69 7.88 2.17 -6.14
CA HIS A 69 9.10 2.77 -5.61
C HIS A 69 9.22 4.25 -6.01
N GLU A 70 9.02 4.55 -7.30
CA GLU A 70 9.07 5.92 -7.81
C GLU A 70 7.97 6.79 -7.19
N ALA A 71 6.72 6.29 -7.21
CA ALA A 71 5.59 7.01 -6.63
C ALA A 71 5.77 7.26 -5.13
N TYR A 72 6.32 6.28 -4.39
CA TYR A 72 6.61 6.43 -2.96
C TYR A 72 7.63 7.54 -2.71
N ALA A 73 8.72 7.56 -3.48
CA ALA A 73 9.74 8.59 -3.35
C ALA A 73 9.17 9.99 -3.62
N VAL A 74 8.31 10.13 -4.64
CA VAL A 74 7.62 11.39 -4.96
C VAL A 74 6.67 11.80 -3.83
N SER A 75 5.72 10.94 -3.45
CA SER A 75 4.75 11.19 -2.37
C SER A 75 5.44 11.58 -1.07
N ARG A 76 6.50 10.87 -0.68
CA ARG A 76 7.27 11.18 0.52
C ARG A 76 7.93 12.56 0.44
N ASN A 77 8.55 12.90 -0.68
CA ASN A 77 9.22 14.20 -0.85
C ASN A 77 8.22 15.36 -0.86
N GLU A 78 7.06 15.18 -1.49
CA GLU A 78 5.97 16.15 -1.47
C GLU A 78 5.45 16.36 -0.04
N GLU A 79 5.26 15.29 0.72
CA GLU A 79 4.86 15.38 2.13
C GLU A 79 5.89 16.13 2.98
N ILE A 80 7.17 15.75 2.88
CA ILE A 80 8.26 16.41 3.62
C ILE A 80 8.29 17.90 3.30
N THR A 81 8.18 18.24 2.02
CA THR A 81 8.18 19.64 1.57
C THR A 81 6.99 20.40 2.14
N ARG A 82 5.79 19.81 2.08
CA ARG A 82 4.58 20.40 2.66
C ARG A 82 4.73 20.63 4.16
N ARG A 83 5.15 19.61 4.92
CA ARG A 83 5.31 19.67 6.38
C ARG A 83 6.36 20.68 6.81
N LEU A 84 7.51 20.71 6.13
CA LEU A 84 8.54 21.72 6.36
C LEU A 84 8.00 23.13 6.12
N ASN A 85 7.27 23.35 5.03
CA ASN A 85 6.70 24.65 4.71
C ASN A 85 5.66 25.09 5.74
N GLU A 86 4.79 24.19 6.21
CA GLU A 86 3.80 24.46 7.26
C GLU A 86 4.47 24.91 8.56
N GLU A 87 5.46 24.14 9.05
CA GLU A 87 6.20 24.43 10.28
C GLU A 87 7.01 25.72 10.17
N MET A 88 7.75 25.90 9.07
CA MET A 88 8.55 27.11 8.85
C MET A 88 7.67 28.36 8.69
N THR A 89 6.47 28.23 8.11
CA THR A 89 5.50 29.32 8.01
C THR A 89 4.97 29.70 9.39
N ALA A 90 4.58 28.71 10.20
CA ALA A 90 4.11 28.94 11.57
C ALA A 90 5.20 29.58 12.44
N TRP A 91 6.43 29.08 12.35
CA TRP A 91 7.59 29.66 13.02
C TRP A 91 7.83 31.11 12.58
N ALA A 92 7.84 31.38 11.27
CA ALA A 92 8.11 32.72 10.76
C ALA A 92 7.03 33.73 11.18
N GLN A 93 5.76 33.32 11.28
CA GLN A 93 4.69 34.16 11.79
C GLN A 93 4.88 34.48 13.28
N LYS A 94 5.18 33.46 14.08
CA LYS A 94 5.46 33.63 15.52
C LYS A 94 6.66 34.53 15.75
N TRP A 95 7.76 34.29 15.04
CA TRP A 95 8.99 35.06 15.17
C TRP A 95 8.76 36.54 14.87
N LYS A 96 8.02 36.86 13.78
CA LYS A 96 7.67 38.23 13.41
C LYS A 96 6.74 38.91 14.40
N ALA A 97 5.87 38.16 15.08
CA ALA A 97 5.00 38.71 16.12
C ALA A 97 5.79 39.07 17.39
N GLU A 98 6.85 38.32 17.69
CA GLU A 98 7.69 38.52 18.89
C GLU A 98 8.81 39.56 18.67
N HIS A 99 9.18 39.84 17.43
CA HIS A 99 10.29 40.73 17.09
C HIS A 99 9.84 41.92 16.24
N GLU A 100 9.86 43.12 16.82
CA GLU A 100 9.58 44.36 16.10
C GLU A 100 10.64 44.64 15.04
N THR A 101 10.21 44.96 13.82
CA THR A 101 11.13 45.28 12.71
C THR A 101 11.79 46.65 12.95
N PRO A 102 13.13 46.74 12.95
CA PRO A 102 13.81 48.02 13.13
C PRO A 102 13.47 49.03 12.04
N LYS A 103 13.32 50.30 12.42
CA LYS A 103 12.99 51.39 11.49
C LYS A 103 14.22 51.97 10.79
N ARG A 104 15.43 51.69 11.30
CA ARG A 104 16.70 52.23 10.78
C ARG A 104 17.36 51.22 9.84
N GLN A 105 17.78 51.68 8.67
CA GLN A 105 18.43 50.85 7.66
C GLN A 105 19.65 50.07 8.18
N ARG A 106 20.48 50.70 9.03
CA ARG A 106 21.68 50.08 9.60
C ARG A 106 21.36 48.91 10.55
N GLU A 107 20.19 48.94 11.20
CA GLU A 107 19.74 47.89 12.11
C GLU A 107 18.97 46.78 11.36
N LEU A 108 18.46 47.09 10.15
CA LEU A 108 17.73 46.16 9.30
C LEU A 108 18.60 44.99 8.82
N GLU A 109 19.85 45.26 8.44
CA GLU A 109 20.79 44.22 7.98
C GLU A 109 21.08 43.20 9.09
N ALA A 110 21.37 43.69 10.30
CA ALA A 110 21.60 42.83 11.47
C ALA A 110 20.34 42.02 11.84
N PHE A 111 19.16 42.65 11.74
CA PHE A 111 17.89 41.97 11.96
C PHE A 111 17.60 40.88 10.93
N GLN A 112 17.86 41.14 9.65
CA GLN A 112 17.73 40.15 8.57
C GLN A 112 18.73 39.01 8.75
N ALA A 113 19.99 39.31 9.08
CA ALA A 113 21.00 38.30 9.37
C ALA A 113 20.57 37.38 10.52
N ARG A 114 20.06 37.96 11.62
CA ARG A 114 19.52 37.22 12.76
C ARG A 114 18.31 36.36 12.37
N TYR A 115 17.37 36.92 11.61
CA TYR A 115 16.22 36.17 11.11
C TYR A 115 16.66 34.97 10.29
N THR A 116 17.60 35.15 9.35
CA THR A 116 18.13 34.06 8.51
C THR A 116 18.86 33.01 9.33
N GLU A 117 19.67 33.41 10.30
CA GLU A 117 20.37 32.49 11.20
C GLU A 117 19.38 31.64 12.01
N GLU A 118 18.41 32.27 12.67
CA GLU A 118 17.41 31.56 13.48
C GLU A 118 16.45 30.72 12.60
N PHE A 119 16.11 31.20 11.40
CA PHE A 119 15.30 30.44 10.43
C PHE A 119 16.01 29.16 10.01
N ASN A 120 17.30 29.26 9.65
CA ASN A 120 18.10 28.10 9.26
C ASN A 120 18.29 27.14 10.43
N ALA A 121 18.59 27.66 11.63
CA ALA A 121 18.73 26.84 12.83
C ALA A 121 17.43 26.09 13.17
N HIS A 122 16.28 26.77 13.06
CA HIS A 122 14.99 26.12 13.28
C HIS A 122 14.71 25.04 12.22
N GLN A 123 14.98 25.34 10.94
CA GLN A 123 14.81 24.39 9.85
C GLN A 123 15.64 23.12 10.09
N GLU A 124 16.92 23.25 10.45
CA GLU A 124 17.78 22.10 10.78
C GLU A 124 17.27 21.33 12.01
N SER A 125 16.68 22.01 12.99
CA SER A 125 16.15 21.35 14.19
C SER A 125 14.92 20.47 13.90
N ILE A 126 14.08 20.85 12.93
CA ILE A 126 12.84 20.12 12.63
C ILE A 126 13.01 19.04 11.56
N LYS A 127 14.03 19.15 10.69
CA LYS A 127 14.30 18.21 9.60
C LYS A 127 14.36 16.75 10.09
N PRO A 128 15.15 16.38 11.12
CA PRO A 128 15.25 14.98 11.54
C PRO A 128 13.90 14.36 11.92
N ARG A 129 13.05 15.11 12.64
CA ARG A 129 11.72 14.65 13.04
C ARG A 129 10.86 14.37 11.81
N ILE A 130 10.72 15.36 10.91
CA ILE A 130 9.86 15.24 9.72
C ILE A 130 10.34 14.11 8.81
N TYR A 131 11.64 13.97 8.61
CA TYR A 131 12.20 12.93 7.74
C TYR A 131 12.02 11.52 8.33
N SER A 132 11.95 11.40 9.66
CA SER A 132 11.77 10.13 10.37
C SER A 132 10.31 9.65 10.42
N GLU A 133 9.32 10.49 10.09
CA GLU A 133 7.90 10.13 10.15
C GLU A 133 7.53 8.99 9.20
N ARG A 134 8.26 8.84 8.08
CA ARG A 134 8.10 7.76 7.10
C ARG A 134 9.46 7.18 6.72
N PRO A 135 9.55 5.86 6.47
CA PRO A 135 10.77 5.23 5.97
C PRO A 135 11.34 5.95 4.74
N ASN A 136 12.67 5.95 4.58
CA ASN A 136 13.32 6.64 3.44
C ASN A 136 12.96 6.02 2.08
N GLY A 137 12.56 4.75 2.07
CA GLY A 137 12.19 4.04 0.87
C GLY A 137 11.52 2.71 1.21
N ILE A 138 11.06 2.05 0.17
CA ILE A 138 10.57 0.68 0.23
C ILE A 138 11.78 -0.26 0.09
N GLY A 139 11.88 -1.30 0.92
CA GLY A 139 12.91 -2.33 0.79
C GLY A 139 12.65 -3.20 -0.43
N LYS A 140 13.69 -3.55 -1.22
CA LYS A 140 13.54 -4.39 -2.42
C LYS A 140 12.92 -5.76 -2.12
N TYR A 141 13.25 -6.33 -0.97
CA TYR A 141 12.69 -7.62 -0.52
C TYR A 141 11.23 -7.51 -0.11
N ASP A 142 10.87 -6.38 0.49
CA ASP A 142 9.54 -6.15 1.08
C ASP A 142 8.54 -5.59 0.08
N ALA A 143 9.00 -5.01 -1.03
CA ALA A 143 8.16 -4.26 -1.95
C ALA A 143 6.91 -5.03 -2.41
N ARG A 144 7.05 -6.32 -2.73
CA ARG A 144 5.91 -7.17 -3.12
C ARG A 144 4.90 -7.32 -1.98
N GLN A 145 5.38 -7.57 -0.76
CA GLN A 145 4.52 -7.73 0.41
C GLN A 145 3.83 -6.41 0.79
N LEU A 146 4.53 -5.29 0.67
CA LEU A 146 3.97 -3.96 0.88
C LEU A 146 2.88 -3.63 -0.15
N VAL A 147 3.10 -3.94 -1.43
CA VAL A 147 2.07 -3.79 -2.48
C VAL A 147 0.85 -4.65 -2.17
N ARG A 148 1.04 -5.92 -1.79
CA ARG A 148 -0.06 -6.80 -1.40
C ARG A 148 -0.83 -6.26 -0.19
N ALA A 149 -0.14 -5.80 0.84
CA ALA A 149 -0.76 -5.19 2.02
C ALA A 149 -1.58 -3.95 1.65
N ALA A 150 -1.05 -3.07 0.78
CA ALA A 150 -1.78 -1.91 0.30
C ALA A 150 -3.06 -2.30 -0.46
N GLN A 151 -2.98 -3.34 -1.28
CA GLN A 151 -4.14 -3.85 -2.01
C GLN A 151 -5.16 -4.53 -1.10
N MET A 152 -4.72 -5.30 -0.09
CA MET A 152 -5.59 -5.83 0.96
C MET A 152 -6.32 -4.71 1.69
N HIS A 153 -5.59 -3.65 2.07
CA HIS A 153 -6.18 -2.47 2.72
C HIS A 153 -7.25 -1.84 1.81
N ARG A 154 -6.94 -1.60 0.54
CA ARG A 154 -7.87 -0.96 -0.43
C ARG A 154 -9.11 -1.80 -0.73
N HIS A 155 -8.92 -3.11 -0.93
CA HIS A 155 -9.95 -4.04 -1.39
C HIS A 155 -10.62 -4.83 -0.25
N ARG A 156 -10.38 -4.45 1.01
CA ARG A 156 -11.05 -5.08 2.16
C ARG A 156 -12.58 -4.98 2.05
N PRO A 157 -13.31 -5.95 2.63
CA PRO A 157 -14.76 -5.87 2.72
C PRO A 157 -15.21 -4.55 3.35
N ARG A 158 -16.27 -3.94 2.82
CA ARG A 158 -16.79 -2.68 3.37
C ARG A 158 -17.50 -2.97 4.68
N GLU A 159 -17.05 -2.34 5.76
CA GLU A 159 -17.55 -2.58 7.13
C GLU A 159 -19.08 -2.51 7.24
N HIS A 160 -19.71 -1.51 6.60
CA HIS A 160 -21.17 -1.35 6.62
C HIS A 160 -21.95 -2.46 5.90
N LYS A 161 -21.28 -3.30 5.08
CA LYS A 161 -21.89 -4.46 4.41
C LYS A 161 -21.51 -5.79 5.06
N PHE A 162 -20.32 -5.84 5.65
CA PHE A 162 -19.71 -7.06 6.16
C PHE A 162 -19.00 -6.76 7.50
N GLU A 163 -19.78 -6.69 8.58
CA GLU A 163 -19.32 -6.32 9.92
C GLU A 163 -18.19 -7.23 10.43
N GLY A 164 -17.13 -6.63 10.99
CA GLY A 164 -15.96 -7.30 11.52
C GLY A 164 -15.02 -7.91 10.47
N GLN A 165 -15.40 -7.93 9.19
CA GLN A 165 -14.55 -8.49 8.13
C GLN A 165 -13.43 -7.52 7.73
N ALA A 166 -13.67 -6.20 7.77
CA ALA A 166 -12.63 -5.24 7.46
C ALA A 166 -11.51 -5.29 8.51
N GLU A 167 -11.88 -5.35 9.79
CA GLU A 167 -10.93 -5.41 10.92
C GLU A 167 -10.03 -6.66 10.84
N LYS A 168 -10.56 -7.82 10.46
CA LYS A 168 -9.76 -9.03 10.23
C LYS A 168 -8.68 -8.84 9.16
N VAL A 169 -8.99 -8.15 8.06
CA VAL A 169 -7.99 -7.85 7.02
C VAL A 169 -6.95 -6.87 7.56
N LEU A 170 -7.36 -5.84 8.29
CA LEU A 170 -6.47 -4.83 8.87
C LEU A 170 -5.49 -5.42 9.88
N ASN A 171 -5.95 -6.41 10.67
CA ASN A 171 -5.15 -7.12 11.67
C ASN A 171 -4.36 -8.30 11.09
N HIS A 172 -4.49 -8.60 9.80
CA HIS A 172 -3.70 -9.67 9.18
C HIS A 172 -2.21 -9.32 9.20
N GLN A 173 -1.40 -10.28 9.62
CA GLN A 173 0.05 -10.13 9.74
C GLN A 173 0.75 -10.43 8.41
N ILE A 174 1.67 -9.56 8.05
CA ILE A 174 2.53 -9.66 6.87
C ILE A 174 3.98 -9.70 7.36
N GLU A 175 4.69 -10.73 6.93
CA GLU A 175 6.12 -10.89 7.21
C GLU A 175 6.92 -10.02 6.24
N LEU A 176 7.68 -9.09 6.80
CA LEU A 176 8.72 -8.31 6.12
C LEU A 176 10.08 -8.89 6.50
N PHE A 177 11.15 -8.39 5.88
CA PHE A 177 12.51 -8.89 6.09
C PHE A 177 12.98 -8.77 7.55
N ASP A 178 12.75 -7.61 8.19
CA ASP A 178 13.25 -7.32 9.54
C ASP A 178 12.16 -7.39 10.63
N GLU A 179 10.88 -7.49 10.26
CA GLU A 179 9.76 -7.40 11.20
C GLU A 179 8.48 -8.03 10.64
N THR A 180 7.52 -8.31 11.52
CA THR A 180 6.15 -8.68 11.14
C THR A 180 5.23 -7.54 11.52
N LEU A 181 4.51 -6.99 10.54
CA LEU A 181 3.57 -5.89 10.74
C LEU A 181 2.17 -6.30 10.29
N THR A 182 1.15 -5.68 10.87
CA THR A 182 -0.21 -5.83 10.35
C THR A 182 -0.41 -4.99 9.08
N VAL A 183 -1.41 -5.34 8.28
CA VAL A 183 -1.82 -4.54 7.11
C VAL A 183 -2.07 -3.07 7.51
N GLN A 184 -2.71 -2.84 8.66
CA GLN A 184 -2.91 -1.50 9.18
C GLN A 184 -1.60 -0.79 9.53
N GLN A 185 -0.68 -1.45 10.25
CA GLN A 185 0.60 -0.86 10.62
C GLN A 185 1.46 -0.53 9.39
N ILE A 186 1.42 -1.38 8.36
CA ILE A 186 2.08 -1.11 7.08
C ILE A 186 1.50 0.14 6.43
N GLU A 187 0.18 0.25 6.38
CA GLU A 187 -0.47 1.42 5.80
C GLU A 187 -0.17 2.70 6.60
N GLU A 188 -0.16 2.65 7.93
CA GLU A 188 0.18 3.81 8.75
C GLU A 188 1.65 4.24 8.60
N LYS A 189 2.57 3.26 8.53
CA LYS A 189 4.02 3.48 8.44
C LYS A 189 4.47 3.94 7.05
N TYR A 190 3.93 3.33 5.99
CA TYR A 190 4.35 3.59 4.62
C TYR A 190 3.37 4.48 3.84
N ARG A 191 2.10 4.56 4.25
CA ARG A 191 1.03 5.32 3.58
C ARG A 191 0.88 4.97 2.12
N LEU A 192 0.74 3.67 1.86
CA LEU A 192 0.73 3.15 0.49
C LEU A 192 -0.59 3.47 -0.23
N SER A 193 -1.65 3.83 0.49
CA SER A 193 -2.88 4.36 -0.12
C SER A 193 -2.65 5.61 -0.96
N GLU A 194 -1.65 6.45 -0.60
CA GLU A 194 -1.30 7.66 -1.36
C GLU A 194 -0.70 7.34 -2.74
N VAL A 195 -0.14 6.14 -2.90
CA VAL A 195 0.54 5.68 -4.13
C VAL A 195 -0.15 4.51 -4.80
N VAL A 196 -1.27 4.04 -4.25
CA VAL A 196 -2.02 2.88 -4.76
C VAL A 196 -2.52 3.11 -6.19
N HIS A 197 -2.73 4.36 -6.59
CA HIS A 197 -3.09 4.72 -7.97
C HIS A 197 -1.96 4.52 -8.97
N ALA A 198 -0.69 4.57 -8.54
CA ALA A 198 0.43 4.21 -9.40
C ALA A 198 0.36 2.72 -9.79
N MET A 199 -0.14 1.86 -8.89
CA MET A 199 -0.35 0.43 -9.18
C MET A 199 -1.43 0.19 -10.24
N ASP A 200 -2.37 1.13 -10.42
CA ASP A 200 -3.45 1.03 -11.42
C ASP A 200 -2.97 1.42 -12.83
N SER A 201 -1.74 1.93 -12.98
CA SER A 201 -1.28 2.66 -14.18
C SER A 201 -0.50 1.84 -15.21
N ILE A 202 -0.39 0.52 -15.05
CA ILE A 202 0.32 -0.38 -15.98
C ILE A 202 -0.30 -0.37 -17.39
N PHE A 203 -1.56 0.03 -17.54
CA PHE A 203 -2.20 0.10 -18.84
C PHE A 203 -1.95 1.46 -19.51
N PRO A 204 -1.78 1.48 -20.85
CA PRO A 204 -1.45 2.69 -21.63
C PRO A 204 -2.44 3.82 -21.32
N PRO A 205 -2.08 5.10 -21.62
CA PRO A 205 -2.66 6.29 -21.00
C PRO A 205 -4.18 6.23 -21.00
N LYS A 206 -4.77 6.77 -19.92
CA LYS A 206 -6.23 6.81 -19.63
C LYS A 206 -7.06 6.44 -20.86
N PRO A 207 -7.82 5.34 -20.83
CA PRO A 207 -8.70 5.00 -21.94
C PRO A 207 -9.44 6.26 -22.37
N ASN A 208 -9.57 6.47 -23.69
CA ASN A 208 -10.50 7.44 -24.26
C ASN A 208 -11.76 7.46 -23.36
N PRO A 209 -12.31 8.63 -23.00
CA PRO A 209 -13.50 8.76 -22.15
C PRO A 209 -14.62 7.75 -22.44
N GLU A 210 -14.80 7.34 -23.69
CA GLU A 210 -15.75 6.32 -24.13
C GLU A 210 -15.43 4.91 -23.59
N VAL A 211 -14.17 4.51 -23.56
CA VAL A 211 -13.71 3.21 -23.02
C VAL A 211 -13.78 3.22 -21.49
N GLN A 212 -13.49 4.35 -20.84
CA GLN A 212 -13.68 4.48 -19.39
C GLN A 212 -15.17 4.38 -19.01
N ALA A 213 -16.05 5.05 -19.77
CA ALA A 213 -17.49 4.97 -19.55
C ALA A 213 -18.04 3.54 -19.77
N ALA A 214 -17.50 2.81 -20.75
CA ALA A 214 -17.86 1.41 -20.98
C ALA A 214 -17.40 0.49 -19.84
N LEU A 215 -16.19 0.69 -19.31
CA LEU A 215 -15.69 -0.06 -18.15
C LEU A 215 -16.49 0.22 -16.88
N ASP A 216 -16.84 1.49 -16.62
CA ASP A 216 -17.68 1.88 -15.49
C ASP A 216 -19.09 1.29 -15.62
N TYR A 217 -19.64 1.24 -16.83
CA TYR A 217 -20.92 0.61 -17.12
C TYR A 217 -20.90 -0.91 -16.88
N LEU A 218 -19.86 -1.60 -17.34
CA LEU A 218 -19.66 -3.03 -17.09
C LEU A 218 -19.46 -3.35 -15.60
N GLY A 219 -18.73 -2.49 -14.87
CA GLY A 219 -18.59 -2.60 -13.42
C GLY A 219 -19.92 -2.53 -12.68
N ARG A 220 -20.79 -1.58 -13.08
CA ARG A 220 -22.16 -1.44 -12.52
C ARG A 220 -23.05 -2.64 -12.84
N ILE A 221 -22.96 -3.19 -14.05
CA ILE A 221 -23.70 -4.42 -14.41
C ILE A 221 -23.26 -5.58 -13.52
N ASN A 222 -21.95 -5.73 -13.29
CA ASN A 222 -21.43 -6.83 -12.50
C ASN A 222 -21.82 -6.69 -11.01
N GLU A 223 -21.78 -5.47 -10.46
CA GLU A 223 -22.31 -5.20 -9.11
C GLU A 223 -23.79 -5.57 -8.98
N ASN A 224 -24.63 -5.20 -9.96
CA ASN A 224 -26.05 -5.52 -9.96
C ASN A 224 -26.32 -7.03 -10.09
N LEU A 225 -25.52 -7.74 -10.89
CA LEU A 225 -25.65 -9.20 -11.04
C LEU A 225 -25.28 -9.96 -9.77
N VAL A 226 -24.27 -9.48 -9.04
CA VAL A 226 -23.88 -10.07 -7.74
C VAL A 226 -24.98 -9.87 -6.70
N ILE A 227 -25.58 -8.67 -6.64
CA ILE A 227 -26.71 -8.36 -5.74
C ILE A 227 -27.91 -9.24 -6.07
N ASN A 228 -28.32 -9.30 -7.34
CA ASN A 228 -29.48 -10.09 -7.77
C ASN A 228 -29.30 -11.60 -7.57
N ARG A 229 -28.06 -12.11 -7.62
CA ARG A 229 -27.78 -13.52 -7.32
C ARG A 229 -27.98 -13.86 -5.85
N GLN A 230 -27.74 -12.92 -4.95
CA GLN A 230 -27.91 -13.13 -3.50
C GLN A 230 -29.39 -13.09 -3.10
N GLU A 231 -30.19 -12.24 -3.75
CA GLU A 231 -31.64 -12.14 -3.51
C GLU A 231 -32.44 -13.37 -3.96
N MET A 232 -31.92 -14.17 -4.91
CA MET A 232 -32.56 -15.43 -5.36
C MET A 232 -32.20 -16.66 -4.51
N THR A 233 -31.35 -16.51 -3.49
CA THR A 233 -30.93 -17.61 -2.58
C THR A 233 -31.66 -17.61 -1.24
N TYR A 234 -32.67 -16.76 -1.07
CA TYR A 234 -33.65 -16.75 0.02
C TYR A 234 -35.05 -16.99 -0.52
#